data_AF-A0A7Y0XAD8-F1
#
_entry.id   AF-A0A7Y0XAD8-F1
#
_cell.length_a   1.000
_cell.length_b   1.000
_cell.length_c   1.000
_cell.angle_alpha   90.00
_cell.angle_beta   90.00
_cell.angle_gamma   90.00
#
_symmetry.space_group_name_H-M   'P 1'
#
loop_
_entity.id
_entity.type
_entity.pdbx_description
1 polymer ?
#
loop_
_entity_poly.entity_id
_entity_poly.type
_entity_poly.pdbx_seq_one_letter_code
_entity_poly.pdbx_strand_id
1 'polypeptide(L)'
;YLVNVLQRLLEELDVEPYQAEIIADSTWEYIDADDSVRSTTGVEDSTYEAMKPSYLASNGWMADASELRAVYQVSGEIFQKLEPLVCALPSD
;
A
#
# COMPACT_ATOMS: atom_id res chain seq x y z
N TYR A 1 5.53 -13.92 0.72
CA TYR A 1 6.43 -13.85 -0.45
C TYR A 1 6.21 -12.56 -1.24
N LEU A 2 5.01 -12.33 -1.80
CA LEU A 2 4.72 -11.12 -2.61
C LEU A 2 4.94 -9.81 -1.86
N VAL A 3 4.44 -9.71 -0.62
CA VAL A 3 4.65 -8.53 0.26
C VAL A 3 6.14 -8.21 0.42
N ASN A 4 6.97 -9.21 0.67
CA ASN A 4 8.41 -9.03 0.79
C ASN A 4 9.06 -8.53 -0.52
N VAL A 5 8.53 -8.88 -1.69
CA VAL A 5 9.04 -8.36 -2.98
C VAL A 5 8.75 -6.86 -3.09
N LEU A 6 7.55 -6.43 -2.72
CA LEU A 6 7.18 -5.02 -2.71
C LEU A 6 8.03 -4.23 -1.70
N GLN A 7 8.22 -4.77 -0.49
CA GLN A 7 9.12 -4.18 0.52
C GLN A 7 10.53 -3.98 -0.03
N ARG A 8 11.12 -5.01 -0.66
CA ARG A 8 12.47 -4.90 -1.22
C ARG A 8 12.53 -3.89 -2.37
N LEU A 9 11.50 -3.81 -3.22
CA LEU A 9 11.43 -2.79 -4.25
C LEU A 9 11.48 -1.38 -3.65
N LEU A 10 10.72 -1.14 -2.57
CA LEU A 10 10.72 0.15 -1.86
C LEU A 10 12.10 0.48 -1.27
N GLU A 11 12.75 -0.50 -0.63
CA GLU A 11 14.12 -0.33 -0.08
C GLU A 11 15.13 0.05 -1.18
N GLU A 12 15.07 -0.59 -2.35
CA GLU A 12 15.93 -0.26 -3.51
C GLU A 12 15.62 1.12 -4.12
N LEU A 13 14.47 1.71 -3.80
CA LEU A 13 14.08 3.07 -4.16
C LEU A 13 14.45 4.11 -3.07
N ASP A 14 15.33 3.73 -2.15
CA ASP A 14 15.79 4.52 -1.00
C ASP A 14 14.66 4.87 -0.01
N VAL A 15 13.62 4.05 0.10
CA VAL A 15 12.66 4.14 1.21
C VAL A 15 13.27 3.49 2.45
N GLU A 16 13.14 4.15 3.60
CA GLU A 16 13.67 3.62 4.86
C GLU A 16 13.05 2.25 5.16
N PRO A 17 13.83 1.24 5.61
CA PRO A 17 13.34 -0.15 5.71
C PRO A 17 12.06 -0.34 6.52
N TYR A 18 11.89 0.37 7.64
CA TYR A 18 10.67 0.26 8.44
C TYR A 18 9.47 0.94 7.75
N GLN A 19 9.67 2.07 7.09
CA GLN A 19 8.63 2.66 6.24
C GLN A 19 8.27 1.75 5.05
N ALA A 20 9.24 1.07 4.45
CA ALA A 20 9.02 0.12 3.37
C ALA A 20 8.18 -1.09 3.82
N GLU A 21 8.42 -1.60 5.03
CA GLU A 21 7.61 -2.63 5.67
C GLU A 21 6.17 -2.15 5.86
N ILE A 22 5.97 -0.96 6.45
CA ILE A 22 4.63 -0.37 6.64
C ILE A 22 3.88 -0.24 5.32
N ILE A 23 4.51 0.28 4.27
CA ILE A 23 3.86 0.45 2.97
C ILE A 23 3.50 -0.90 2.36
N ALA A 24 4.41 -1.89 2.42
CA ALA A 24 4.18 -3.20 1.84
C ALA A 24 3.04 -3.95 2.57
N ASP A 25 3.07 -3.94 3.90
CA ASP A 25 2.02 -4.50 4.74
C ASP A 25 0.69 -3.77 4.52
N SER A 26 0.68 -2.43 4.56
CA SER A 26 -0.54 -1.64 4.33
C SER A 26 -1.10 -1.81 2.92
N THR A 27 -0.26 -2.08 1.91
CA THR A 27 -0.72 -2.41 0.55
C THR A 27 -1.45 -3.74 0.52
N TRP A 28 -0.98 -4.72 1.32
CA TRP A 28 -1.66 -6.01 1.44
C TRP A 28 -3.02 -5.85 2.11
N GLU A 29 -3.10 -5.18 3.26
CA GLU A 29 -4.37 -4.93 3.95
C GLU A 29 -5.34 -4.14 3.06
N TYR A 30 -4.85 -3.11 2.36
CA TYR A 30 -5.70 -2.26 1.50
C TYR A 30 -6.44 -3.02 0.38
N ILE A 31 -5.89 -4.14 -0.10
CA ILE A 31 -6.44 -4.91 -1.23
C ILE A 31 -7.10 -6.23 -0.82
N ASP A 32 -6.90 -6.69 0.41
CA ASP A 32 -7.50 -7.92 0.89
C ASP A 32 -9.00 -7.71 1.17
N ALA A 33 -9.79 -8.76 1.39
CA ALA A 33 -11.25 -8.64 1.33
C ALA A 33 -11.93 -8.20 2.64
N ASP A 34 -11.17 -7.93 3.72
CA ASP A 34 -11.75 -7.72 5.06
C ASP A 34 -10.98 -6.71 5.91
N ASP A 35 -11.66 -6.09 6.88
CA ASP A 35 -11.09 -5.03 7.73
C ASP A 35 -10.17 -5.55 8.86
N SER A 36 -9.58 -6.74 8.72
CA SER A 36 -8.78 -7.35 9.77
C SER A 36 -7.29 -7.22 9.47
N VAL A 37 -6.58 -6.44 10.28
CA VAL A 37 -5.11 -6.37 10.21
C VAL A 37 -4.49 -7.76 10.46
N ARG A 38 -3.83 -8.32 9.45
CA ARG A 38 -3.13 -9.63 9.47
C ARG A 38 -1.63 -9.51 9.53
N SER A 39 -1.11 -8.41 9.02
CA SER A 39 0.30 -8.08 8.93
C SER A 39 0.84 -7.50 10.24
N THR A 40 2.15 -7.27 10.30
CA THR A 40 2.79 -6.76 11.53
C THR A 40 2.57 -5.26 11.68
N THR A 41 2.58 -4.53 10.55
CA THR A 41 2.61 -3.07 10.53
C THR A 41 1.57 -2.43 9.62
N GLY A 42 0.77 -3.23 8.92
CA GLY A 42 -0.29 -2.76 8.04
C GLY A 42 -1.46 -2.15 8.80
N VAL A 43 -2.30 -1.45 8.05
CA VAL A 43 -3.42 -0.70 8.61
C VAL A 43 -4.68 -0.90 7.77
N GLU A 44 -5.81 -0.80 8.46
CA GLU A 44 -7.16 -0.95 7.91
C GLU A 44 -7.96 0.34 8.09
N ASP A 45 -9.26 0.28 7.83
CA ASP A 45 -10.26 1.36 7.95
C ASP A 45 -10.01 2.33 9.09
N SER A 46 -9.78 1.85 10.32
CA SER A 46 -9.55 2.71 11.48
C SER A 46 -8.45 3.76 11.28
N THR A 47 -7.42 3.46 10.48
CA THR A 47 -6.35 4.41 10.15
C THR A 47 -6.76 5.34 9.02
N TYR A 48 -7.37 4.82 7.96
CA TYR A 48 -7.81 5.62 6.81
C TYR A 48 -8.94 6.60 7.18
N GLU A 49 -9.83 6.22 8.10
CA GLU A 49 -10.87 7.08 8.66
C GLU A 49 -10.29 8.25 9.45
N ALA A 50 -9.11 8.06 10.07
CA ALA A 50 -8.41 9.10 10.82
C ALA A 50 -7.59 10.05 9.90
N MET A 51 -7.43 9.73 8.61
CA MET A 51 -6.71 10.56 7.64
C MET A 51 -7.53 11.79 7.21
N LYS A 52 -6.87 12.70 6.48
CA LYS A 52 -7.50 13.90 5.91
C LYS A 52 -7.17 14.02 4.41
N PRO A 53 -8.16 13.91 3.52
CA PRO A 53 -9.56 13.52 3.80
C PRO A 53 -9.66 12.10 4.37
N SER A 54 -10.76 11.80 5.06
CA SER A 54 -11.04 10.45 5.58
C SER A 54 -11.65 9.57 4.49
N TYR A 55 -11.25 8.30 4.43
CA TYR A 55 -11.76 7.28 3.52
C TYR A 55 -11.58 5.89 4.14
N LEU A 56 -12.01 4.84 3.44
CA LEU A 56 -11.87 3.45 3.85
C LEU A 56 -10.81 2.75 3.01
N ALA A 57 -10.29 1.62 3.50
CA ALA A 57 -9.53 0.70 2.67
C ALA A 57 -10.37 0.25 1.47
N SER A 58 -9.73 -0.10 0.35
CA SER A 58 -10.48 -0.52 -0.84
C SER A 58 -11.18 -1.86 -0.63
N ASN A 59 -10.60 -2.72 0.20
CA ASN A 59 -10.98 -4.10 0.41
C ASN A 59 -11.19 -4.89 -0.90
N GLY A 60 -10.29 -4.66 -1.86
CA GLY A 60 -10.37 -5.23 -3.19
C GLY A 60 -9.24 -4.77 -4.10
N TRP A 61 -9.23 -5.30 -5.31
CA TRP A 61 -8.21 -4.94 -6.30
C TRP A 61 -8.28 -3.46 -6.67
N MET A 62 -7.10 -2.82 -6.72
CA MET A 62 -6.97 -1.46 -7.26
C MET A 62 -7.40 -1.44 -8.74
N ALA A 63 -8.22 -0.47 -9.12
CA ALA A 63 -8.64 -0.31 -10.52
C ALA A 63 -7.56 0.39 -11.37
N ASP A 64 -6.72 1.21 -10.74
CA ASP A 64 -5.62 1.92 -11.36
C ASP A 64 -4.39 1.95 -10.44
N ALA A 65 -3.18 1.96 -11.02
CA ALA A 65 -1.94 2.01 -10.24
C ALA A 65 -1.84 3.28 -9.36
N SER A 66 -2.54 4.37 -9.73
CA SER A 66 -2.60 5.59 -8.93
C SER A 66 -3.29 5.42 -7.58
N GLU A 67 -4.10 4.39 -7.37
CA GLU A 67 -4.69 4.09 -6.06
C GLU A 67 -3.64 3.72 -5.02
N LEU A 68 -2.46 3.25 -5.44
CA LEU A 68 -1.34 3.01 -4.53
C LEU A 68 -0.94 4.28 -3.77
N ARG A 69 -1.24 5.47 -4.30
CA ARG A 69 -1.00 6.76 -3.61
C ARG A 69 -1.85 6.92 -2.35
N ALA A 70 -2.98 6.22 -2.25
CA ALA A 70 -3.85 6.22 -1.09
C ALA A 70 -3.39 5.26 0.01
N VAL A 71 -2.51 4.30 -0.29
CA VAL A 71 -1.99 3.39 0.73
C VAL A 71 -1.21 4.17 1.79
N TYR A 72 -1.39 3.77 3.05
CA TYR A 72 -0.78 4.43 4.20
C TYR A 72 0.74 4.58 4.04
N GLN A 73 1.24 5.79 4.34
CA GLN A 73 2.63 6.22 4.20
C GLN A 73 3.23 6.27 2.79
N VAL A 74 2.48 5.96 1.74
CA VAL A 74 2.92 6.26 0.37
C VAL A 74 2.91 7.77 0.19
N SER A 75 4.07 8.42 0.25
CA SER A 75 4.20 9.86 0.02
C SER A 75 4.12 10.18 -1.48
N GLY A 76 4.03 11.47 -1.83
CA GLY A 76 4.04 11.88 -3.25
C GLY A 76 5.37 11.52 -3.94
N GLU A 77 6.47 11.65 -3.22
CA GLU A 77 7.81 11.30 -3.71
C GLU A 77 7.94 9.77 -3.88
N ILE A 78 7.47 8.99 -2.90
CA ILE A 78 7.51 7.53 -2.97
C ILE A 78 6.65 7.05 -4.15
N PHE A 79 5.45 7.60 -4.30
CA PHE A 79 4.58 7.25 -5.42
C PHE A 79 5.24 7.55 -6.79
N GLN A 80 5.87 8.70 -6.96
CA GLN A 80 6.57 9.03 -8.21
C GLN A 80 7.71 8.06 -8.55
N LYS A 81 8.38 7.50 -7.54
CA LYS A 81 9.40 6.46 -7.73
C LYS A 81 8.79 5.10 -8.10
N LEU A 82 7.64 4.76 -7.50
CA LEU A 82 6.94 3.48 -7.70
C LEU A 82 6.17 3.43 -9.03
N GLU A 83 5.50 4.53 -9.41
CA GLU A 83 4.60 4.63 -10.56
C GLU A 83 5.14 3.95 -11.84
N PRO A 84 6.40 4.17 -12.27
CA PRO A 84 6.91 3.52 -13.49
C PRO A 84 7.24 2.02 -13.34
N LEU A 85 7.19 1.46 -12.14
CA LEU A 85 7.65 0.10 -11.81
C LEU A 85 6.50 -0.85 -11.44
N VAL A 86 5.29 -0.32 -11.25
CA VAL A 86 4.12 -1.08 -10.80
C VAL A 86 2.96 -0.93 -11.78
N CYS A 87 2.01 -1.85 -11.71
CA CYS A 87 0.77 -1.79 -12.48
C CYS A 87 -0.38 -2.41 -11.69
N ALA A 88 -1.60 -1.93 -11.93
CA ALA A 88 -2.82 -2.57 -11.50
C ALA A 88 -3.43 -3.29 -12.70
N LEU A 89 -3.27 -4.62 -12.76
CA LEU A 89 -3.79 -5.44 -13.85
C LEU A 89 -5.08 -6.13 -13.39
N PRO A 90 -6.09 -6.26 -14.27
CA PRO A 90 -7.26 -7.07 -13.97
C PRO A 90 -6.84 -8.51 -13.63
N SER A 91 -7.31 -9.02 -12.50
CA SER A 91 -7.37 -10.46 -12.24
C SER A 91 -8.72 -10.98 -12.75
N ASP A 92 -8.73 -12.11 -13.45
CA ASP A 92 -9.89 -12.73 -14.10
C ASP A 92 -11.21 -12.72 -13.30
#